data_AF-A0A7Y5SI17-F1
#
_entry.id   AF-A0A7Y5SI17-F1
#
_cell.length_a   1.000
_cell.length_b   1.000
_cell.length_c   1.000
_cell.angle_alpha   90.00
_cell.angle_beta   90.00
_cell.angle_gamma   90.00
#
_symmetry.space_group_name_H-M   'P 1'
#
loop_
_entity.id
_entity.type
_entity.pdbx_description
1 polymer ?
#
loop_
_entity_poly.entity_id
_entity_poly.type
_entity_poly.pdbx_seq_one_letter_code
_entity_poly.pdbx_strand_id
1 'polypeptide(L)'
;MMQRAQVGRFGCLALAFLFVGPWAMAQEPTAKAIHRAGQTFLTWQEIEGAKEYRVYRALEPIRDPALAACVGSADDDSTLNFRAATGDFRDQQQKKGTKTPPGPQGPAKRDLQVKDQLADARRDPAYHFVIEPDGKPLGDDVGLFVYTAKKDETAHYAVVTDGKIVAVSGPVSERVAMPEPVPQGEYGYVHWVDDIGTAEYTAMGNRAGYAFNFDFVPSREPGPQPLWILPHARGGNYRMGHHNRRPGPPHVLVPDDDPWAPGDVAGRAAPYFTMWHGYNTNCGTGRPLTEGVNVNYTERRLSWTIEWVRRRFEVDPARITMTGGSMGGIASVFTALRHPDVLAAIFANVPVLDFGAIWANNDLYVAPLWGKPGEKIRSWDGVDIYDTMRAAWYAENHPESDFPLMVILVGKNDTTVGWADKPVFFRAMESTRHGGSFYWDRRSHGAQPVDGRYWHQGRTPPPDMAGLAEKAPIEVDFLAFRRDRSYPAFSRCSLNDNPGDGRPESGAPHGQINGYLLWDAGDIVDTPTRWEMTLKLTPGAPRDECTVDVTPRRLQALQVAQGEKFRWDIQGGDSGEATADQWRLVTIPSVRVTKAGIRLRIEKESQTAPRQSAPGSQGET
;
A
#
# COMPACT_ATOMS: atom_id res chain seq x y z
N MET A 1 53.33 -106.87 -18.39
CA MET A 1 54.02 -105.68 -17.87
C MET A 1 52.98 -104.76 -17.24
N MET A 2 53.17 -104.45 -15.94
CA MET A 2 52.49 -103.41 -15.12
C MET A 2 50.94 -103.34 -15.19
N GLN A 3 50.24 -104.01 -14.28
CA GLN A 3 49.70 -103.49 -12.99
C GLN A 3 48.38 -102.68 -13.11
N ARG A 4 47.30 -103.32 -12.60
CA ARG A 4 46.23 -102.83 -11.69
C ARG A 4 45.47 -101.54 -12.05
N ALA A 5 44.14 -101.57 -12.26
CA ALA A 5 43.01 -101.69 -11.30
C ALA A 5 42.28 -100.32 -11.21
N GLN A 6 41.06 -100.18 -11.74
CA GLN A 6 39.72 -100.42 -11.13
C GLN A 6 39.11 -99.18 -10.43
N VAL A 7 37.86 -98.85 -10.82
CA VAL A 7 36.76 -98.20 -10.03
C VAL A 7 36.98 -96.70 -9.68
N GLY A 8 36.02 -95.77 -9.66
CA GLY A 8 34.56 -95.74 -9.79
C GLY A 8 34.03 -94.32 -9.54
N ARG A 9 32.74 -94.10 -9.87
CA ARG A 9 31.94 -92.86 -9.79
C ARG A 9 31.95 -92.14 -8.43
N PHE A 10 31.86 -90.79 -8.45
CA PHE A 10 31.10 -89.88 -7.56
C PHE A 10 31.03 -88.52 -8.31
N GLY A 11 29.92 -87.80 -8.48
CA GLY A 11 28.95 -87.29 -7.50
C GLY A 11 29.01 -85.75 -7.54
N CYS A 12 28.17 -85.10 -8.35
CA CYS A 12 28.16 -83.63 -8.49
C CYS A 12 27.51 -82.96 -7.26
N LEU A 13 28.28 -82.22 -6.48
CA LEU A 13 27.78 -81.28 -5.48
C LEU A 13 27.53 -79.91 -6.12
N ALA A 14 26.33 -79.37 -5.92
CA ALA A 14 25.98 -77.99 -6.22
C ALA A 14 26.53 -77.05 -5.13
N LEU A 15 27.34 -76.06 -5.53
CA LEU A 15 27.70 -74.92 -4.67
C LEU A 15 26.68 -73.79 -4.90
N ALA A 16 25.93 -73.44 -3.85
CA ALA A 16 25.14 -72.23 -3.80
C ALA A 16 26.05 -71.03 -3.52
N PHE A 17 26.19 -70.11 -4.49
CA PHE A 17 26.78 -68.80 -4.28
C PHE A 17 25.74 -67.87 -3.66
N LEU A 18 25.96 -67.48 -2.40
CA LEU A 18 25.27 -66.36 -1.76
C LEU A 18 25.75 -65.06 -2.43
N PHE A 19 24.91 -64.50 -3.31
CA PHE A 19 25.07 -63.12 -3.77
C PHE A 19 24.70 -62.17 -2.63
N VAL A 20 25.71 -61.53 -2.05
CA VAL A 20 25.50 -60.32 -1.24
C VAL A 20 25.18 -59.20 -2.23
N GLY A 21 23.90 -58.87 -2.37
CA GLY A 21 23.47 -57.73 -3.18
C GLY A 21 24.07 -56.43 -2.64
N PRO A 22 24.39 -55.45 -3.50
CA PRO A 22 24.83 -54.15 -3.04
C PRO A 22 23.73 -53.56 -2.15
N TRP A 23 24.08 -53.23 -0.91
CA TRP A 23 23.25 -52.36 -0.08
C TRP A 23 23.09 -51.05 -0.86
N ALA A 24 21.89 -50.80 -1.37
CA ALA A 24 21.50 -49.48 -1.84
C ALA A 24 21.64 -48.56 -0.62
N MET A 25 22.72 -47.78 -0.55
CA MET A 25 22.75 -46.64 0.36
C MET A 25 21.57 -45.78 -0.04
N ALA A 26 20.60 -45.62 0.86
CA ALA A 26 19.50 -44.69 0.67
C ALA A 26 20.13 -43.33 0.34
N GLN A 27 19.84 -42.81 -0.85
CA GLN A 27 20.27 -41.48 -1.24
C GLN A 27 19.74 -40.51 -0.18
N GLU A 28 20.62 -39.68 0.39
CA GLU A 28 20.17 -38.67 1.35
C GLU A 28 19.06 -37.84 0.70
N PRO A 29 17.94 -37.61 1.39
CA PRO A 29 16.86 -36.88 0.79
C PRO A 29 17.31 -35.45 0.46
N THR A 30 17.18 -35.08 -0.82
CA THR A 30 17.73 -33.83 -1.35
C THR A 30 16.65 -32.77 -1.51
N ALA A 31 16.90 -31.57 -1.00
CA ALA A 31 16.18 -30.37 -1.39
C ALA A 31 16.92 -29.67 -2.54
N LYS A 32 16.17 -28.99 -3.42
CA LYS A 32 16.73 -28.07 -4.42
C LYS A 32 16.79 -26.67 -3.82
N ALA A 33 17.94 -26.00 -3.95
CA ALA A 33 18.07 -24.59 -3.56
C ALA A 33 18.57 -23.76 -4.76
N ILE A 34 17.91 -22.65 -5.03
CA ILE A 34 18.30 -21.69 -6.07
C ILE A 34 18.42 -20.31 -5.44
N HIS A 35 19.61 -19.72 -5.52
CA HIS A 35 19.83 -18.35 -5.06
C HIS A 35 19.77 -17.36 -6.21
N ARG A 36 18.96 -16.30 -6.07
CA ARG A 36 18.92 -15.16 -6.99
C ARG A 36 18.30 -13.93 -6.33
N ALA A 37 18.69 -12.74 -6.78
CA ALA A 37 18.15 -11.46 -6.32
C ALA A 37 18.08 -11.37 -4.77
N GLY A 38 19.15 -11.79 -4.09
CA GLY A 38 19.19 -11.71 -2.62
C GLY A 38 18.41 -12.78 -1.88
N GLN A 39 17.76 -13.71 -2.59
CA GLN A 39 16.90 -14.72 -1.99
C GLN A 39 17.27 -16.13 -2.43
N THR A 40 17.21 -17.07 -1.48
CA THR A 40 17.35 -18.51 -1.71
C THR A 40 15.99 -19.17 -1.67
N PHE A 41 15.56 -19.70 -2.81
CA PHE A 41 14.34 -20.49 -2.97
C PHE A 41 14.68 -21.95 -2.71
N LEU A 42 14.15 -22.51 -1.62
CA LEU A 42 14.33 -23.90 -1.21
C LEU A 42 13.05 -24.69 -1.51
N THR A 43 13.17 -25.79 -2.24
CA THR A 43 12.05 -26.71 -2.53
C THR A 43 12.42 -28.14 -2.20
N TRP A 44 11.47 -28.91 -1.69
CA TRP A 44 11.65 -30.33 -1.34
C TRP A 44 10.38 -31.12 -1.64
N GLN A 45 10.50 -32.44 -1.67
CA GLN A 45 9.33 -33.33 -1.73
C GLN A 45 8.65 -33.36 -0.36
N GLU A 46 7.37 -33.01 -0.30
CA GLU A 46 6.60 -33.10 0.94
C GLU A 46 6.44 -34.53 1.43
N ILE A 47 6.38 -34.68 2.75
CA ILE A 47 6.07 -35.94 3.43
C ILE A 47 4.57 -35.97 3.69
N GLU A 48 3.90 -37.02 3.23
CA GLU A 48 2.46 -37.21 3.43
C GLU A 48 2.08 -37.10 4.92
N GLY A 49 1.13 -36.22 5.22
CA GLY A 49 0.61 -36.01 6.57
C GLY A 49 1.41 -35.04 7.45
N ALA A 50 2.59 -34.59 7.02
CA ALA A 50 3.30 -33.51 7.70
C ALA A 50 2.50 -32.20 7.64
N LYS A 51 2.56 -31.41 8.72
CA LYS A 51 1.81 -30.16 8.86
C LYS A 51 2.67 -28.91 8.95
N GLU A 52 3.94 -29.09 9.32
CA GLU A 52 4.90 -28.01 9.44
C GLU A 52 6.30 -28.54 9.12
N TYR A 53 7.04 -27.79 8.34
CA TYR A 53 8.46 -27.98 8.07
C TYR A 53 9.24 -26.81 8.65
N ARG A 54 10.22 -27.09 9.50
CA ARG A 54 11.18 -26.09 9.99
C ARG A 54 12.41 -26.09 9.11
N VAL A 55 12.86 -24.90 8.73
CA VAL A 55 14.02 -24.72 7.87
C VAL A 55 15.18 -24.22 8.71
N TYR A 56 16.31 -24.92 8.63
CA TYR A 56 17.55 -24.62 9.32
C TYR A 56 18.63 -24.20 8.32
N ARG A 57 19.49 -23.27 8.73
CA ARG A 57 20.61 -22.73 7.95
C ARG A 57 21.90 -22.78 8.77
N ALA A 58 23.01 -23.16 8.12
CA ALA A 58 24.36 -23.12 8.69
C ALA A 58 25.41 -22.84 7.61
N LEU A 59 26.63 -22.49 8.01
CA LEU A 59 27.78 -22.31 7.09
C LEU A 59 28.40 -23.65 6.67
N GLU A 60 28.12 -24.72 7.40
CA GLU A 60 28.62 -26.07 7.19
C GLU A 60 27.44 -27.05 6.97
N PRO A 61 27.66 -28.22 6.33
CA PRO A 61 26.62 -29.23 6.15
C PRO A 61 25.92 -29.60 7.46
N ILE A 62 24.58 -29.52 7.47
CA ILE A 62 23.77 -29.76 8.65
C ILE A 62 23.51 -31.26 8.81
N ARG A 63 24.08 -31.85 9.87
CA ARG A 63 23.80 -33.23 10.30
C ARG A 63 22.95 -33.31 11.56
N ASP A 64 22.96 -32.24 12.35
CA ASP A 64 22.17 -32.07 13.56
C ASP A 64 21.53 -30.67 13.52
N PRO A 65 20.20 -30.56 13.40
CA PRO A 65 19.50 -29.27 13.37
C PRO A 65 19.72 -28.46 14.65
N ALA A 66 20.05 -29.08 15.79
CA ALA A 66 20.32 -28.37 17.04
C ALA A 66 21.58 -27.50 16.98
N LEU A 67 22.47 -27.74 16.01
CA LEU A 67 23.69 -26.96 15.77
C LEU A 67 23.51 -25.89 14.68
N ALA A 68 22.32 -25.77 14.10
CA ALA A 68 22.00 -24.84 13.02
C ALA A 68 20.97 -23.79 13.46
N ALA A 69 20.93 -22.65 12.76
CA ALA A 69 19.94 -21.61 13.03
C ALA A 69 18.60 -21.97 12.36
N CYS A 70 17.52 -22.03 13.13
CA CYS A 70 16.17 -22.11 12.56
C CYS A 70 15.82 -20.75 11.95
N VAL A 71 15.63 -20.71 10.62
CA VAL A 71 15.37 -19.47 9.85
C VAL A 71 13.90 -19.26 9.51
N GLY A 72 13.05 -20.26 9.73
CA GLY A 72 11.61 -20.13 9.55
C GLY A 72 10.90 -21.48 9.48
N SER A 73 9.61 -21.46 9.17
CA SER A 73 8.84 -22.65 8.86
C SER A 73 7.92 -22.44 7.66
N ALA A 74 7.48 -23.56 7.09
CA ALA A 74 6.56 -23.67 5.98
C ALA A 74 5.50 -24.73 6.33
N ASP A 75 4.24 -24.52 5.93
CA ASP A 75 3.16 -25.49 6.12
C ASP A 75 2.94 -26.33 4.86
N ASP A 76 1.93 -27.21 4.89
CA ASP A 76 1.50 -28.05 3.77
C ASP A 76 0.72 -27.29 2.67
N ASP A 77 0.69 -25.95 2.74
CA ASP A 77 0.18 -25.03 1.72
C ASP A 77 1.28 -24.10 1.20
N SER A 78 2.55 -24.38 1.50
CA SER A 78 3.67 -23.47 1.23
C SER A 78 3.90 -23.12 -0.25
N THR A 79 3.43 -23.96 -1.17
CA THR A 79 3.44 -23.67 -2.62
C THR A 79 2.16 -23.04 -3.14
N LEU A 80 1.11 -22.94 -2.33
CA LEU A 80 -0.20 -22.47 -2.76
C LEU A 80 -0.28 -20.94 -2.79
N ASN A 81 -0.44 -20.40 -4.00
CA ASN A 81 -0.85 -19.02 -4.24
C ASN A 81 -2.35 -18.85 -4.03
N PHE A 82 -2.83 -19.08 -2.81
CA PHE A 82 -4.27 -19.04 -2.53
C PHE A 82 -4.91 -17.67 -2.82
N ARG A 83 -4.11 -16.60 -2.74
CA ARG A 83 -4.53 -15.25 -3.11
C ARG A 83 -4.96 -15.16 -4.57
N ALA A 84 -4.26 -15.83 -5.48
CA ALA A 84 -4.71 -15.98 -6.87
C ALA A 84 -6.08 -16.69 -6.96
N ALA A 85 -6.25 -17.81 -6.26
CA ALA A 85 -7.49 -18.59 -6.29
C ALA A 85 -8.72 -17.80 -5.77
N THR A 86 -8.56 -17.10 -4.66
CA THR A 86 -9.66 -16.31 -4.06
C THR A 86 -10.16 -15.18 -4.96
N GLY A 87 -9.32 -14.63 -5.83
CA GLY A 87 -9.74 -13.67 -6.85
C GLY A 87 -10.69 -14.31 -7.86
N ASP A 88 -10.31 -15.46 -8.40
CA ASP A 88 -11.09 -16.12 -9.45
C ASP A 88 -12.41 -16.67 -8.91
N PHE A 89 -12.42 -17.20 -7.68
CA PHE A 89 -13.67 -17.62 -7.03
C PHE A 89 -14.65 -16.47 -6.83
N ARG A 90 -14.16 -15.27 -6.50
CA ARG A 90 -15.00 -14.08 -6.36
C ARG A 90 -15.56 -13.60 -7.68
N ASP A 91 -14.74 -13.53 -8.72
CA ASP A 91 -15.17 -13.15 -10.07
C ASP A 91 -16.25 -14.10 -10.60
N GLN A 92 -16.09 -15.40 -10.35
CA GLN A 92 -17.10 -16.41 -10.67
C GLN A 92 -18.39 -16.21 -9.88
N GLN A 93 -18.33 -15.90 -8.58
CA GLN A 93 -19.51 -15.61 -7.77
C GLN A 93 -20.24 -14.34 -8.26
N GLN A 94 -19.51 -13.27 -8.61
CA GLN A 94 -20.10 -12.05 -9.16
C GLN A 94 -20.80 -12.28 -10.51
N LYS A 95 -20.19 -13.09 -11.40
CA LYS A 95 -20.79 -13.47 -12.69
C LYS A 95 -22.07 -14.30 -12.55
N LYS A 96 -22.21 -15.07 -11.46
CA LYS A 96 -23.42 -15.87 -11.17
C LYS A 96 -24.62 -15.04 -10.67
N GLY A 97 -24.51 -13.72 -10.58
CA GLY A 97 -25.67 -12.84 -10.40
C GLY A 97 -26.29 -12.82 -9.01
N THR A 98 -25.56 -13.20 -7.95
CA THR A 98 -26.04 -12.98 -6.58
C THR A 98 -26.09 -11.48 -6.28
N LYS A 99 -27.27 -10.87 -6.42
CA LYS A 99 -27.54 -9.43 -6.28
C LYS A 99 -27.32 -8.86 -4.86
N THR A 100 -26.94 -9.70 -3.92
CA THR A 100 -26.66 -9.28 -2.54
C THR A 100 -25.19 -9.56 -2.29
N PRO A 101 -24.37 -8.55 -1.93
CA PRO A 101 -23.15 -8.84 -1.20
C PRO A 101 -23.57 -9.72 -0.03
N PRO A 102 -22.97 -10.89 0.21
CA PRO A 102 -23.33 -11.65 1.38
C PRO A 102 -23.16 -10.70 2.57
N GLY A 103 -24.26 -10.44 3.29
CA GLY A 103 -24.21 -9.68 4.55
C GLY A 103 -23.14 -10.30 5.46
N PRO A 104 -22.64 -9.57 6.48
CA PRO A 104 -21.56 -10.06 7.33
C PRO A 104 -21.86 -11.48 7.79
N GLN A 105 -21.24 -12.45 7.12
CA GLN A 105 -21.45 -13.85 7.43
C GLN A 105 -20.73 -14.10 8.74
N GLY A 106 -21.43 -14.74 9.68
CA GLY A 106 -20.81 -15.14 10.93
C GLY A 106 -19.54 -15.98 10.66
N PRO A 107 -18.54 -15.94 11.56
CA PRO A 107 -17.23 -16.58 11.36
C PRO A 107 -17.34 -18.03 10.86
N ALA A 108 -18.24 -18.82 11.47
CA ALA A 108 -18.43 -20.23 11.17
C ALA A 108 -18.89 -20.54 9.71
N LYS A 109 -19.68 -19.66 9.07
CA LYS A 109 -20.08 -19.88 7.66
C LYS A 109 -18.98 -19.49 6.67
N ARG A 110 -18.11 -18.56 7.05
CA ARG A 110 -16.93 -18.17 6.24
C ARG A 110 -15.84 -19.23 6.31
N ASP A 111 -15.60 -19.81 7.48
CA ASP A 111 -14.58 -20.85 7.67
C ASP A 111 -14.88 -22.14 6.88
N LEU A 112 -16.17 -22.47 6.68
CA LEU A 112 -16.59 -23.60 5.84
C LEU A 112 -16.35 -23.34 4.34
N GLN A 113 -16.56 -22.11 3.86
CA GLN A 113 -16.28 -21.77 2.45
C GLN A 113 -14.77 -21.75 2.14
N VAL A 114 -13.94 -21.35 3.10
CA VAL A 114 -12.47 -21.30 2.91
C VAL A 114 -11.88 -22.70 2.77
N LYS A 115 -12.36 -23.70 3.53
CA LYS A 115 -11.86 -25.07 3.44
C LYS A 115 -12.15 -25.73 2.08
N ASP A 116 -13.36 -25.55 1.57
CA ASP A 116 -13.73 -26.09 0.25
C ASP A 116 -12.95 -25.38 -0.87
N GLN A 117 -12.82 -24.04 -0.78
CA GLN A 117 -12.00 -23.24 -1.70
C GLN A 117 -10.53 -23.63 -1.66
N LEU A 118 -10.00 -23.96 -0.48
CA LEU A 118 -8.62 -24.41 -0.30
C LEU A 118 -8.41 -25.75 -1.00
N ALA A 119 -9.31 -26.71 -0.78
CA ALA A 119 -9.24 -28.01 -1.43
C ALA A 119 -9.40 -27.89 -2.96
N ASP A 120 -10.25 -26.99 -3.45
CA ASP A 120 -10.36 -26.69 -4.88
C ASP A 120 -9.09 -26.05 -5.43
N ALA A 121 -8.51 -25.09 -4.71
CA ALA A 121 -7.30 -24.39 -5.12
C ALA A 121 -6.08 -25.33 -5.21
N ARG A 122 -5.90 -26.21 -4.21
CA ARG A 122 -4.83 -27.23 -4.20
C ARG A 122 -4.87 -28.17 -5.41
N ARG A 123 -6.05 -28.41 -5.98
CA ARG A 123 -6.21 -29.31 -7.14
C ARG A 123 -5.89 -28.66 -8.48
N ASP A 124 -5.77 -27.34 -8.53
CA ASP A 124 -5.53 -26.60 -9.76
C ASP A 124 -4.08 -26.09 -9.78
N PRO A 125 -3.20 -26.67 -10.62
CA PRO A 125 -1.80 -26.26 -10.72
C PRO A 125 -1.62 -24.76 -11.02
N ALA A 126 -2.63 -24.08 -11.60
CA ALA A 126 -2.56 -22.64 -11.86
C ALA A 126 -2.51 -21.78 -10.58
N TYR A 127 -2.87 -22.35 -9.42
CA TYR A 127 -2.80 -21.66 -8.13
C TYR A 127 -1.58 -22.02 -7.30
N HIS A 128 -0.60 -22.71 -7.86
CA HIS A 128 0.70 -22.88 -7.21
C HIS A 128 1.68 -21.79 -7.67
N PHE A 129 2.61 -21.42 -6.79
CA PHE A 129 3.59 -20.39 -7.10
C PHE A 129 4.51 -20.82 -8.25
N VAL A 130 4.78 -19.88 -9.14
CA VAL A 130 5.92 -19.93 -10.05
C VAL A 130 7.11 -19.32 -9.32
N ILE A 131 8.21 -20.07 -9.23
CA ILE A 131 9.44 -19.64 -8.54
C ILE A 131 10.63 -19.50 -9.47
N GLU A 132 10.46 -19.52 -10.79
CA GLU A 132 11.50 -19.18 -11.77
C GLU A 132 10.84 -18.33 -12.85
N PRO A 133 11.44 -17.23 -13.33
CA PRO A 133 10.89 -16.47 -14.46
C PRO A 133 10.64 -17.41 -15.65
N ASP A 134 9.45 -17.34 -16.25
CA ASP A 134 8.98 -18.23 -17.33
C ASP A 134 8.92 -19.73 -16.96
N GLY A 135 9.05 -20.05 -15.67
CA GLY A 135 8.90 -21.39 -15.12
C GLY A 135 7.45 -21.87 -15.09
N LYS A 136 7.28 -23.13 -14.73
CA LYS A 136 5.96 -23.71 -14.45
C LYS A 136 5.59 -23.53 -12.99
N PRO A 137 4.29 -23.49 -12.65
CA PRO A 137 3.85 -23.61 -11.26
C PRO A 137 4.45 -24.86 -10.60
N LEU A 138 4.74 -24.76 -9.29
CA LEU A 138 5.18 -25.89 -8.48
C LEU A 138 4.07 -26.95 -8.35
N GLY A 139 4.47 -28.19 -8.02
CA GLY A 139 3.53 -29.27 -7.72
C GLY A 139 2.86 -29.10 -6.37
N ASP A 140 1.75 -29.80 -6.16
CA ASP A 140 1.01 -29.88 -4.89
C ASP A 140 1.68 -30.79 -3.86
N ASP A 141 2.68 -31.55 -4.28
CA ASP A 141 3.52 -32.43 -3.47
C ASP A 141 4.91 -31.83 -3.16
N VAL A 142 5.10 -30.55 -3.49
CA VAL A 142 6.34 -29.80 -3.29
C VAL A 142 6.15 -28.81 -2.14
N GLY A 143 7.13 -28.75 -1.24
CA GLY A 143 7.24 -27.73 -0.22
C GLY A 143 8.12 -26.56 -0.68
N LEU A 144 7.83 -25.34 -0.21
CA LEU A 144 8.57 -24.13 -0.57
C LEU A 144 8.91 -23.30 0.67
N PHE A 145 10.16 -22.83 0.74
CA PHE A 145 10.58 -21.80 1.66
C PHE A 145 11.53 -20.83 0.97
N VAL A 146 11.39 -19.54 1.25
CA VAL A 146 12.24 -18.49 0.66
C VAL A 146 12.98 -17.74 1.75
N TYR A 147 14.30 -17.79 1.70
CA TYR A 147 15.18 -17.11 2.65
C TYR A 147 15.80 -15.86 2.02
N THR A 148 15.79 -14.72 2.72
CA THR A 148 16.49 -13.51 2.27
C THR A 148 17.89 -13.46 2.88
N ALA A 149 18.92 -13.51 2.03
CA ALA A 149 20.32 -13.55 2.44
C ALA A 149 20.74 -12.29 3.21
N LYS A 150 21.43 -12.50 4.32
CA LYS A 150 21.90 -11.41 5.21
C LYS A 150 23.36 -11.01 5.00
N LYS A 151 24.10 -11.88 4.32
CA LYS A 151 25.52 -11.72 4.06
C LYS A 151 25.93 -12.52 2.83
N ASP A 152 26.97 -12.05 2.15
CA ASP A 152 27.65 -12.79 1.08
C ASP A 152 28.45 -13.94 1.72
N GLU A 153 27.93 -15.16 1.59
CA GLU A 153 28.55 -16.36 2.16
C GLU A 153 28.04 -17.64 1.49
N THR A 154 28.61 -18.78 1.89
CA THR A 154 28.10 -20.09 1.50
C THR A 154 27.22 -20.63 2.62
N ALA A 155 26.06 -21.17 2.26
CA ALA A 155 25.08 -21.70 3.19
C ALA A 155 24.66 -23.13 2.85
N HIS A 156 24.31 -23.88 3.89
CA HIS A 156 23.68 -25.19 3.83
C HIS A 156 22.32 -25.12 4.53
N TYR A 157 21.37 -25.90 4.01
CA TYR A 157 20.00 -25.95 4.49
C TYR A 157 19.59 -27.36 4.90
N ALA A 158 18.75 -27.45 5.93
CA ALA A 158 18.05 -28.66 6.29
C ALA A 158 16.57 -28.35 6.52
N VAL A 159 15.70 -29.21 6.00
CA VAL A 159 14.26 -29.19 6.22
C VAL A 159 13.94 -30.28 7.22
N VAL A 160 13.20 -29.92 8.28
CA VAL A 160 12.91 -30.78 9.42
C VAL A 160 11.41 -30.83 9.67
N THR A 161 10.84 -32.02 9.77
CA THR A 161 9.48 -32.24 10.30
C THR A 161 9.53 -33.35 11.34
N ASP A 162 8.69 -33.26 12.38
CA ASP A 162 8.64 -34.22 13.49
C ASP A 162 10.02 -34.55 14.10
N GLY A 163 10.90 -33.54 14.17
CA GLY A 163 12.26 -33.66 14.70
C GLY A 163 13.25 -34.43 13.81
N LYS A 164 12.88 -34.78 12.57
CA LYS A 164 13.73 -35.51 11.63
C LYS A 164 14.09 -34.65 10.43
N ILE A 165 15.36 -34.69 10.02
CA ILE A 165 15.78 -34.12 8.74
C ILE A 165 15.11 -34.93 7.62
N VAL A 166 14.31 -34.25 6.80
CA VAL A 166 13.61 -34.84 5.65
C VAL A 166 14.16 -34.35 4.32
N ALA A 167 14.96 -33.28 4.29
CA ALA A 167 15.72 -32.89 3.12
C ALA A 167 16.93 -32.03 3.50
N VAL A 168 18.01 -32.10 2.74
CA VAL A 168 19.18 -31.21 2.86
C VAL A 168 19.54 -30.59 1.53
N SER A 169 20.13 -29.40 1.55
CA SER A 169 20.66 -28.72 0.36
C SER A 169 21.93 -27.94 0.68
N GLY A 170 22.77 -27.76 -0.32
CA GLY A 170 24.00 -26.96 -0.27
C GLY A 170 25.24 -27.71 -0.74
N PRO A 171 26.36 -27.00 -0.93
CA PRO A 171 26.55 -25.57 -0.64
C PRO A 171 25.78 -24.65 -1.61
N VAL A 172 25.17 -23.58 -1.09
CA VAL A 172 24.53 -22.50 -1.86
C VAL A 172 25.37 -21.23 -1.69
N SER A 173 25.81 -20.64 -2.80
CA SER A 173 26.47 -19.32 -2.75
C SER A 173 25.41 -18.23 -2.65
N GLU A 174 25.28 -17.64 -1.48
CA GLU A 174 24.36 -16.54 -1.22
C GLU A 174 25.05 -15.19 -1.40
N ARG A 175 24.30 -14.21 -1.90
CA ARG A 175 24.69 -12.81 -1.99
C ARG A 175 23.56 -11.94 -1.47
N VAL A 176 23.90 -10.85 -0.79
CA VAL A 176 22.92 -9.82 -0.43
C VAL A 176 22.59 -9.03 -1.69
N ALA A 177 21.31 -8.91 -1.99
CA ALA A 177 20.80 -8.01 -3.01
C ALA A 177 19.34 -7.65 -2.68
N MET A 178 18.82 -6.64 -3.38
CA MET A 178 17.40 -6.30 -3.29
C MET A 178 16.56 -7.47 -3.86
N PRO A 179 15.62 -8.05 -3.09
CA PRO A 179 14.64 -8.98 -3.61
C PRO A 179 13.93 -8.45 -4.85
N GLU A 180 13.70 -9.33 -5.82
CA GLU A 180 12.94 -9.08 -7.03
C GLU A 180 11.66 -9.95 -7.01
N PRO A 181 10.51 -9.42 -7.44
CA PRO A 181 9.29 -10.20 -7.53
C PRO A 181 9.39 -11.25 -8.66
N VAL A 182 8.65 -12.35 -8.52
CA VAL A 182 8.56 -13.39 -9.55
C VAL A 182 7.23 -13.26 -10.30
N PRO A 183 7.25 -13.14 -11.64
CA PRO A 183 6.04 -13.16 -12.45
C PRO A 183 5.24 -14.45 -12.25
N GLN A 184 3.92 -14.31 -12.09
CA GLN A 184 2.95 -15.41 -11.96
C GLN A 184 2.03 -15.52 -13.18
N GLY A 185 2.29 -14.74 -14.24
CA GLY A 185 1.45 -14.62 -15.43
C GLY A 185 1.74 -13.33 -16.18
N GLU A 186 0.78 -12.85 -16.98
CA GLU A 186 0.95 -11.65 -17.81
C GLU A 186 1.17 -10.36 -16.99
N TYR A 187 0.44 -10.21 -15.87
CA TYR A 187 0.44 -8.99 -15.04
C TYR A 187 0.68 -9.25 -13.56
N GLY A 188 0.54 -10.51 -13.12
CA GLY A 188 0.63 -10.88 -11.71
C GLY A 188 2.07 -11.11 -11.29
N TYR A 189 2.41 -10.63 -10.11
CA TYR A 189 3.72 -10.77 -9.48
C TYR A 189 3.56 -11.23 -8.05
N VAL A 190 4.55 -11.96 -7.54
CA VAL A 190 4.66 -12.33 -6.13
C VAL A 190 6.01 -11.88 -5.59
N HIS A 191 5.99 -11.30 -4.40
CA HIS A 191 7.16 -10.89 -3.64
C HIS A 191 7.21 -11.66 -2.32
N TRP A 192 8.31 -12.35 -2.07
CA TRP A 192 8.55 -13.02 -0.79
C TRP A 192 9.26 -12.08 0.17
N VAL A 193 8.76 -12.00 1.40
CA VAL A 193 9.26 -11.07 2.42
C VAL A 193 10.04 -11.76 3.51
N ASP A 194 10.67 -10.93 4.33
CA ASP A 194 11.50 -11.31 5.45
C ASP A 194 11.09 -10.56 6.72
N ASP A 195 11.46 -11.12 7.88
CA ASP A 195 11.13 -10.62 9.22
C ASP A 195 12.26 -9.82 9.89
N ILE A 196 13.47 -9.86 9.34
CA ILE A 196 14.65 -9.15 9.85
C ILE A 196 15.04 -8.01 8.90
N GLY A 197 14.97 -8.26 7.59
CA GLY A 197 15.47 -7.38 6.53
C GLY A 197 17.00 -7.42 6.35
N THR A 198 17.51 -6.45 5.60
CA THR A 198 18.92 -6.10 5.34
C THR A 198 19.05 -4.58 5.39
N ALA A 199 20.25 -4.03 5.17
CA ALA A 199 20.44 -2.58 5.09
C ALA A 199 19.67 -1.94 3.91
N GLU A 200 19.51 -2.68 2.81
CA GLU A 200 18.85 -2.25 1.58
C GLU A 200 17.38 -2.68 1.48
N TYR A 201 16.95 -3.63 2.33
CA TYR A 201 15.61 -4.23 2.28
C TYR A 201 15.05 -4.40 3.70
N THR A 202 14.20 -3.49 4.16
CA THR A 202 13.64 -3.58 5.52
C THR A 202 12.71 -4.79 5.68
N ALA A 203 12.58 -5.31 6.91
CA ALA A 203 11.56 -6.30 7.23
C ALA A 203 10.16 -5.83 6.79
N MET A 204 9.46 -6.71 6.06
CA MET A 204 8.17 -6.48 5.40
C MET A 204 7.11 -7.51 5.81
N GLY A 205 7.44 -8.38 6.76
CA GLY A 205 6.52 -9.21 7.52
C GLY A 205 7.12 -9.51 8.89
N ASN A 206 6.42 -10.30 9.71
CA ASN A 206 6.97 -10.83 10.97
C ASN A 206 7.37 -12.31 10.86
N ARG A 207 7.39 -12.85 9.62
CA ARG A 207 7.84 -14.20 9.29
C ARG A 207 8.61 -14.16 7.98
N ALA A 208 9.71 -14.91 7.92
CA ALA A 208 10.46 -15.10 6.69
C ALA A 208 9.73 -16.01 5.71
N GLY A 209 9.90 -15.76 4.41
CA GLY A 209 9.41 -16.61 3.34
C GLY A 209 7.93 -16.42 3.02
N TYR A 210 7.29 -15.36 3.52
CA TYR A 210 5.87 -15.11 3.24
C TYR A 210 5.66 -14.40 1.90
N ALA A 211 4.70 -14.86 1.11
CA ALA A 211 4.44 -14.36 -0.24
C ALA A 211 3.34 -13.29 -0.25
N PHE A 212 3.55 -12.22 -1.02
CA PHE A 212 2.58 -11.16 -1.25
C PHE A 212 2.41 -10.92 -2.75
N ASN A 213 1.17 -10.95 -3.20
CA ASN A 213 0.84 -10.70 -4.60
C ASN A 213 0.70 -9.21 -4.88
N PHE A 214 0.89 -8.83 -6.13
CA PHE A 214 0.38 -7.59 -6.68
C PHE A 214 0.24 -7.73 -8.19
N ASP A 215 -0.56 -6.86 -8.79
CA ASP A 215 -0.76 -6.80 -10.23
C ASP A 215 -0.15 -5.51 -10.76
N PHE A 216 0.54 -5.60 -11.91
CA PHE A 216 1.08 -4.44 -12.59
C PHE A 216 0.81 -4.52 -14.09
N VAL A 217 0.17 -3.48 -14.62
CA VAL A 217 -0.12 -3.33 -16.05
C VAL A 217 0.71 -2.16 -16.58
N PRO A 218 1.76 -2.41 -17.38
CA PRO A 218 2.52 -1.34 -17.97
C PRO A 218 1.69 -0.59 -19.01
N SER A 219 1.89 0.72 -19.09
CA SER A 219 1.42 1.52 -20.22
C SER A 219 2.06 1.03 -21.51
N ARG A 220 1.32 1.19 -22.61
CA ARG A 220 1.79 0.90 -23.97
C ARG A 220 2.24 2.16 -24.72
N GLU A 221 2.08 3.32 -24.10
CA GLU A 221 2.50 4.61 -24.66
C GLU A 221 4.02 4.80 -24.52
N PRO A 222 4.70 5.42 -25.50
CA PRO A 222 6.14 5.63 -25.46
C PRO A 222 6.54 6.70 -24.42
N GLY A 223 7.73 6.55 -23.85
CA GLY A 223 8.33 7.51 -22.91
C GLY A 223 7.72 7.46 -21.50
N PRO A 224 8.15 8.36 -20.59
CA PRO A 224 7.69 8.37 -19.20
C PRO A 224 6.18 8.56 -19.05
N GLN A 225 5.51 7.57 -18.47
CA GLN A 225 4.06 7.56 -18.26
C GLN A 225 3.68 7.73 -16.79
N PRO A 226 2.49 8.31 -16.49
CA PRO A 226 1.98 8.36 -15.12
C PRO A 226 1.89 6.97 -14.48
N LEU A 227 1.89 6.89 -13.15
CA LEU A 227 1.57 5.68 -12.40
C LEU A 227 0.29 5.89 -11.60
N TRP A 228 -0.72 5.07 -11.85
CA TRP A 228 -1.97 5.06 -11.08
C TRP A 228 -2.03 3.84 -10.16
N ILE A 229 -2.08 4.10 -8.86
CA ILE A 229 -2.08 3.06 -7.83
C ILE A 229 -3.50 2.84 -7.31
N LEU A 230 -3.94 1.59 -7.30
CA LEU A 230 -5.30 1.16 -7.00
C LEU A 230 -5.35 0.18 -5.81
N PRO A 231 -5.13 0.63 -4.57
CA PRO A 231 -5.30 -0.21 -3.39
C PRO A 231 -6.76 -0.67 -3.24
N HIS A 232 -6.96 -1.96 -2.97
CA HIS A 232 -8.29 -2.53 -2.85
C HIS A 232 -9.00 -2.17 -1.53
N ALA A 233 -10.33 -2.22 -1.57
CA ALA A 233 -11.18 -2.14 -0.38
C ALA A 233 -11.13 -3.45 0.44
N ARG A 234 -11.67 -3.42 1.66
CA ARG A 234 -11.78 -4.63 2.50
C ARG A 234 -12.67 -5.66 1.79
N GLY A 235 -12.21 -6.91 1.75
CA GLY A 235 -12.88 -7.96 0.98
C GLY A 235 -12.56 -7.93 -0.52
N GLY A 236 -11.59 -7.09 -0.94
CA GLY A 236 -10.96 -7.16 -2.25
C GLY A 236 -9.65 -7.91 -2.26
N ASN A 237 -8.90 -7.77 -3.35
CA ASN A 237 -7.53 -8.25 -3.53
C ASN A 237 -6.87 -7.52 -4.73
N TYR A 238 -5.60 -7.82 -4.98
CA TYR A 238 -4.83 -7.31 -6.13
C TYR A 238 -5.46 -7.57 -7.51
N ARG A 239 -6.42 -8.50 -7.63
CA ARG A 239 -7.09 -8.79 -8.91
C ARG A 239 -8.30 -7.90 -9.21
N MET A 240 -8.87 -7.22 -8.23
CA MET A 240 -10.08 -6.41 -8.46
C MET A 240 -9.85 -5.17 -9.33
N GLY A 241 -8.61 -4.69 -9.44
CA GLY A 241 -8.23 -3.63 -10.38
C GLY A 241 -8.26 -4.08 -11.84
N HIS A 242 -8.40 -5.38 -12.13
CA HIS A 242 -8.34 -5.96 -13.47
C HIS A 242 -9.37 -5.37 -14.45
N HIS A 243 -10.53 -4.90 -13.97
CA HIS A 243 -11.55 -4.31 -14.84
C HIS A 243 -11.27 -2.85 -15.21
N ASN A 244 -10.33 -2.20 -14.52
CA ASN A 244 -9.85 -0.85 -14.83
C ASN A 244 -8.61 -0.86 -15.74
N ARG A 245 -8.18 -2.03 -16.25
CA ARG A 245 -7.09 -2.25 -17.24
C ARG A 245 -7.40 -1.69 -18.64
N ARG A 246 -8.15 -0.59 -18.74
CA ARG A 246 -8.43 0.03 -20.03
C ARG A 246 -7.09 0.47 -20.64
N PRO A 247 -6.87 0.25 -21.95
CA PRO A 247 -5.77 0.90 -22.65
C PRO A 247 -5.90 2.41 -22.40
N GLY A 248 -4.90 2.98 -21.76
CA GLY A 248 -4.83 4.37 -21.38
C GLY A 248 -3.38 4.74 -21.08
N PRO A 249 -3.06 6.04 -20.95
CA PRO A 249 -1.69 6.48 -20.80
C PRO A 249 -0.98 6.00 -19.52
N PRO A 250 -1.61 5.78 -18.34
CA PRO A 250 -0.85 5.44 -17.14
C PRO A 250 -0.45 3.97 -17.06
N HIS A 251 0.71 3.71 -16.45
CA HIS A 251 0.97 2.43 -15.78
C HIS A 251 -0.03 2.25 -14.64
N VAL A 252 -0.48 1.02 -14.40
CA VAL A 252 -1.43 0.70 -13.32
C VAL A 252 -0.82 -0.30 -12.36
N LEU A 253 -0.75 0.08 -11.08
CA LEU A 253 -0.32 -0.79 -9.98
C LEU A 253 -1.51 -1.13 -9.09
N VAL A 254 -1.77 -2.41 -8.89
CA VAL A 254 -2.81 -2.92 -8.00
C VAL A 254 -2.14 -3.75 -6.90
N PRO A 255 -1.75 -3.13 -5.77
CA PRO A 255 -1.09 -3.83 -4.69
C PRO A 255 -2.07 -4.71 -3.90
N ASP A 256 -1.55 -5.63 -3.07
CA ASP A 256 -2.30 -6.39 -2.06
C ASP A 256 -1.82 -6.05 -0.64
N ASP A 257 -2.72 -6.07 0.33
CA ASP A 257 -2.43 -5.77 1.74
C ASP A 257 -2.50 -7.00 2.65
N ASP A 258 -2.81 -8.16 2.07
CA ASP A 258 -3.19 -9.35 2.79
C ASP A 258 -1.99 -10.25 3.11
N PRO A 259 -1.74 -10.54 4.40
CA PRO A 259 -0.56 -11.26 4.83
C PRO A 259 -0.86 -12.71 5.21
N TRP A 260 -1.98 -13.33 4.79
CA TRP A 260 -2.31 -14.68 5.23
C TRP A 260 -2.75 -15.67 4.13
N ALA A 261 -2.03 -16.79 4.10
CA ALA A 261 -2.38 -18.05 3.49
C ALA A 261 -3.37 -18.84 4.41
N PRO A 262 -4.18 -19.75 3.84
CA PRO A 262 -5.06 -20.63 4.61
C PRO A 262 -4.26 -21.56 5.51
N GLY A 263 -4.56 -21.60 6.81
CA GLY A 263 -3.85 -22.42 7.78
C GLY A 263 -3.37 -21.64 9.00
N ASP A 264 -3.01 -20.37 8.80
CA ASP A 264 -2.58 -19.45 9.87
C ASP A 264 -3.66 -19.04 10.86
N VAL A 265 -4.90 -19.48 10.63
CA VAL A 265 -6.08 -19.06 11.39
C VAL A 265 -6.91 -20.27 11.81
N ALA A 266 -6.32 -21.15 12.63
CA ALA A 266 -7.11 -22.12 13.38
C ALA A 266 -7.92 -21.39 14.47
N GLY A 267 -9.22 -21.22 14.24
CA GLY A 267 -10.20 -20.88 15.29
C GLY A 267 -10.24 -19.42 15.77
N ARG A 268 -9.70 -18.46 15.00
CA ARG A 268 -9.90 -17.02 15.28
C ARG A 268 -10.67 -16.33 14.16
N ALA A 269 -11.70 -15.59 14.54
CA ALA A 269 -12.24 -14.53 13.70
C ALA A 269 -11.28 -13.31 13.78
N ALA A 270 -10.19 -13.30 13.02
CA ALA A 270 -9.18 -12.23 13.05
C ALA A 270 -8.44 -12.15 11.69
N PRO A 271 -7.96 -10.97 11.26
CA PRO A 271 -8.50 -10.30 10.09
C PRO A 271 -7.54 -10.33 8.91
N TYR A 272 -7.96 -10.89 7.78
CA TYR A 272 -7.24 -10.94 6.49
C TYR A 272 -6.51 -9.65 6.05
N PHE A 273 -6.91 -8.47 6.52
CA PHE A 273 -6.45 -7.21 5.96
C PHE A 273 -5.70 -6.37 7.00
N THR A 274 -4.55 -5.82 6.62
CA THR A 274 -3.67 -5.03 7.50
C THR A 274 -4.06 -3.56 7.58
N MET A 275 -5.19 -3.20 6.97
CA MET A 275 -5.68 -1.83 6.82
C MET A 275 -4.65 -0.94 6.12
N TRP A 276 -3.87 -1.52 5.20
CA TRP A 276 -2.76 -0.87 4.50
C TRP A 276 -1.64 -0.29 5.35
N HIS A 277 -1.60 -0.62 6.64
CA HIS A 277 -0.56 -0.15 7.56
C HIS A 277 0.51 -1.21 7.79
N GLY A 278 0.08 -2.32 8.40
CA GLY A 278 0.95 -3.34 8.97
C GLY A 278 0.32 -3.90 10.24
N TYR A 279 1.13 -4.50 11.10
CA TYR A 279 0.65 -5.25 12.25
C TYR A 279 1.75 -5.45 13.30
N ASN A 280 1.35 -5.89 14.49
CA ASN A 280 2.26 -6.15 15.60
C ASN A 280 3.23 -7.30 15.30
N THR A 281 4.47 -7.22 15.77
CA THR A 281 5.46 -8.30 15.67
C THR A 281 4.98 -9.64 16.24
N ASN A 282 4.09 -9.61 17.25
CA ASN A 282 3.49 -10.79 17.87
C ASN A 282 2.14 -11.21 17.25
N CYS A 283 1.67 -10.51 16.22
CA CYS A 283 0.43 -10.87 15.52
C CYS A 283 0.58 -12.28 14.91
N GLY A 284 -0.39 -13.16 15.21
CA GLY A 284 -0.39 -14.54 14.72
C GLY A 284 0.68 -15.45 15.33
N THR A 285 1.43 -15.03 16.36
CA THR A 285 2.46 -15.89 17.00
C THR A 285 2.00 -16.52 18.31
N GLY A 286 0.78 -16.21 18.78
CA GLY A 286 0.26 -16.62 20.09
C GLY A 286 0.81 -15.83 21.29
N ARG A 287 1.79 -14.95 21.09
CA ARG A 287 2.34 -14.08 22.14
C ARG A 287 1.44 -12.85 22.38
N PRO A 288 1.46 -12.24 23.58
CA PRO A 288 0.72 -11.01 23.83
C PRO A 288 1.18 -9.87 22.91
N LEU A 289 0.23 -9.12 22.33
CA LEU A 289 0.56 -7.97 21.47
C LEU A 289 1.27 -6.85 22.25
N THR A 290 0.99 -6.73 23.55
CA THR A 290 1.60 -5.75 24.47
C THR A 290 3.10 -5.94 24.67
N GLU A 291 3.64 -7.11 24.31
CA GLU A 291 5.08 -7.40 24.33
C GLU A 291 5.76 -7.17 22.97
N GLY A 292 4.98 -6.77 21.96
CA GLY A 292 5.47 -6.51 20.61
C GLY A 292 5.40 -5.04 20.23
N VAL A 293 5.76 -4.76 18.98
CA VAL A 293 5.71 -3.41 18.39
C VAL A 293 4.85 -3.45 17.13
N ASN A 294 4.01 -2.43 16.93
CA ASN A 294 3.26 -2.28 15.69
C ASN A 294 4.18 -1.77 14.59
N VAL A 295 4.38 -2.57 13.54
CA VAL A 295 5.29 -2.23 12.44
C VAL A 295 4.49 -2.00 11.18
N ASN A 296 4.85 -0.95 10.44
CA ASN A 296 4.25 -0.59 9.15
C ASN A 296 4.69 -1.53 7.99
N TYR A 297 4.64 -2.84 8.22
CA TYR A 297 5.06 -3.85 7.25
C TYR A 297 4.41 -3.66 5.88
N THR A 298 3.13 -3.33 5.85
CA THR A 298 2.37 -3.17 4.60
C THR A 298 2.76 -1.89 3.86
N GLU A 299 2.98 -0.78 4.56
CA GLU A 299 3.50 0.45 3.94
C GLU A 299 4.91 0.27 3.37
N ARG A 300 5.76 -0.47 4.07
CA ARG A 300 7.10 -0.83 3.57
C ARG A 300 7.00 -1.65 2.29
N ARG A 301 6.09 -2.63 2.23
CA ARG A 301 5.80 -3.41 1.01
C ARG A 301 5.29 -2.51 -0.11
N LEU A 302 4.31 -1.65 0.16
CA LEU A 302 3.77 -0.72 -0.82
C LEU A 302 4.86 0.20 -1.40
N SER A 303 5.70 0.76 -0.52
CA SER A 303 6.84 1.60 -0.91
C SER A 303 7.84 0.82 -1.77
N TRP A 304 8.17 -0.41 -1.38
CA TRP A 304 9.04 -1.30 -2.16
C TRP A 304 8.45 -1.58 -3.55
N THR A 305 7.15 -1.88 -3.65
CA THR A 305 6.50 -2.18 -4.93
C THR A 305 6.48 -0.96 -5.85
N ILE A 306 6.18 0.23 -5.32
CA ILE A 306 6.23 1.48 -6.07
C ILE A 306 7.65 1.71 -6.60
N GLU A 307 8.68 1.54 -5.76
CA GLU A 307 10.06 1.76 -6.17
C GLU A 307 10.57 0.70 -7.16
N TRP A 308 10.14 -0.55 -7.03
CA TRP A 308 10.40 -1.57 -8.03
C TRP A 308 9.82 -1.19 -9.39
N VAL A 309 8.54 -0.76 -9.42
CA VAL A 309 7.88 -0.31 -10.66
C VAL A 309 8.64 0.87 -11.27
N ARG A 310 9.02 1.89 -10.47
CA ARG A 310 9.74 3.08 -10.94
C ARG A 310 11.11 2.76 -11.53
N ARG A 311 11.82 1.77 -10.98
CA ARG A 311 13.14 1.35 -11.49
C ARG A 311 13.03 0.52 -12.76
N ARG A 312 11.95 -0.25 -12.91
CA ARG A 312 11.79 -1.23 -13.99
C ARG A 312 11.06 -0.72 -15.22
N PHE A 313 10.19 0.27 -15.03
CA PHE A 313 9.34 0.85 -16.07
C PHE A 313 9.53 2.37 -16.14
N GLU A 314 9.38 2.95 -17.33
CA GLU A 314 9.47 4.40 -17.52
C GLU A 314 8.27 5.11 -16.88
N VAL A 315 8.33 5.31 -15.56
CA VAL A 315 7.33 6.07 -14.78
C VAL A 315 7.75 7.53 -14.72
N ASP A 316 6.82 8.45 -14.99
CA ASP A 316 6.99 9.87 -14.69
C ASP A 316 6.84 10.09 -13.16
N PRO A 317 7.94 10.39 -12.43
CA PRO A 317 7.91 10.53 -10.98
C PRO A 317 7.17 11.78 -10.50
N ALA A 318 6.76 12.67 -11.41
CA ALA A 318 5.89 13.79 -11.10
C ALA A 318 4.40 13.40 -11.20
N ARG A 319 4.03 12.29 -11.84
CA ARG A 319 2.63 11.88 -12.08
C ARG A 319 2.31 10.51 -11.47
N ILE A 320 2.55 10.37 -10.17
CA ILE A 320 2.12 9.20 -9.40
C ILE A 320 0.88 9.57 -8.60
N THR A 321 -0.23 8.85 -8.78
CA THR A 321 -1.50 9.10 -8.08
C THR A 321 -2.03 7.84 -7.43
N MET A 322 -2.87 8.00 -6.41
CA MET A 322 -3.51 6.88 -5.72
C MET A 322 -5.02 7.06 -5.59
N THR A 323 -5.76 5.98 -5.85
CA THR A 323 -7.22 5.98 -5.71
C THR A 323 -7.71 4.73 -5.01
N GLY A 324 -8.50 4.90 -3.97
CA GLY A 324 -9.08 3.77 -3.26
C GLY A 324 -10.38 4.10 -2.55
N GLY A 325 -11.17 3.05 -2.31
CA GLY A 325 -12.42 3.11 -1.56
C GLY A 325 -12.34 2.33 -0.26
N SER A 326 -13.01 2.80 0.80
CA SER A 326 -13.02 2.17 2.12
C SER A 326 -11.59 1.94 2.60
N MET A 327 -11.17 0.70 2.80
CA MET A 327 -9.79 0.34 3.13
C MET A 327 -8.75 0.86 2.13
N GLY A 328 -9.02 0.85 0.83
CA GLY A 328 -8.11 1.45 -0.15
C GLY A 328 -8.04 2.98 -0.05
N GLY A 329 -9.11 3.61 0.45
CA GLY A 329 -9.12 5.03 0.79
C GLY A 329 -8.22 5.33 1.99
N ILE A 330 -8.12 4.42 2.95
CA ILE A 330 -7.17 4.49 4.08
C ILE A 330 -5.75 4.47 3.54
N ALA A 331 -5.43 3.52 2.65
CA ALA A 331 -4.13 3.48 1.97
C ALA A 331 -3.80 4.82 1.29
N SER A 332 -4.77 5.37 0.56
CA SER A 332 -4.62 6.63 -0.18
C SER A 332 -4.27 7.79 0.75
N VAL A 333 -5.05 7.99 1.82
CA VAL A 333 -4.84 9.09 2.77
C VAL A 333 -3.53 8.92 3.54
N PHE A 334 -3.29 7.77 4.14
CA PHE A 334 -2.10 7.59 4.99
C PHE A 334 -0.80 7.52 4.20
N THR A 335 -0.82 7.01 2.96
CA THR A 335 0.35 7.13 2.06
C THR A 335 0.60 8.59 1.71
N ALA A 336 -0.44 9.38 1.41
CA ALA A 336 -0.28 10.80 1.09
C ALA A 336 0.28 11.60 2.27
N LEU A 337 -0.11 11.27 3.50
CA LEU A 337 0.40 11.91 4.71
C LEU A 337 1.85 11.53 5.01
N ARG A 338 2.20 10.24 4.92
CA ARG A 338 3.51 9.71 5.37
C ARG A 338 4.59 9.67 4.29
N HIS A 339 4.18 9.66 3.03
CA HIS A 339 5.06 9.65 1.86
C HIS A 339 4.68 10.78 0.89
N PRO A 340 4.66 12.04 1.36
CA PRO A 340 4.21 13.18 0.54
C PRO A 340 5.13 13.45 -0.65
N ASP A 341 6.36 12.94 -0.60
CA ASP A 341 7.34 12.96 -1.66
C ASP A 341 7.07 11.95 -2.78
N VAL A 342 6.12 11.03 -2.63
CA VAL A 342 5.80 10.01 -3.64
C VAL A 342 4.65 10.44 -4.54
N LEU A 343 3.57 10.97 -3.96
CA LEU A 343 2.30 11.18 -4.67
C LEU A 343 2.08 12.62 -5.14
N ALA A 344 1.52 12.78 -6.34
CA ALA A 344 1.07 14.07 -6.85
C ALA A 344 -0.27 14.47 -6.23
N ALA A 345 -1.23 13.54 -6.20
CA ALA A 345 -2.57 13.72 -5.65
C ALA A 345 -3.24 12.36 -5.34
N ILE A 346 -4.31 12.41 -4.55
CA ILE A 346 -5.14 11.24 -4.23
C ILE A 346 -6.64 11.48 -4.44
N PHE A 347 -7.36 10.38 -4.68
CA PHE A 347 -8.81 10.31 -4.50
C PHE A 347 -9.17 9.20 -3.50
N ALA A 348 -9.76 9.58 -2.38
CA ALA A 348 -10.16 8.64 -1.33
C ALA A 348 -11.69 8.65 -1.13
N ASN A 349 -12.33 7.52 -1.36
CA ASN A 349 -13.77 7.34 -1.12
C ASN A 349 -14.00 6.60 0.20
N VAL A 350 -14.83 7.18 1.07
CA VAL A 350 -15.25 6.65 2.37
C VAL A 350 -14.11 6.05 3.22
N PRO A 351 -12.95 6.72 3.39
CA PRO A 351 -11.86 6.22 4.23
C PRO A 351 -12.22 6.25 5.72
N VAL A 352 -11.52 5.45 6.53
CA VAL A 352 -11.36 5.72 7.97
C VAL A 352 -10.22 6.72 8.14
N LEU A 353 -10.43 7.77 8.93
CA LEU A 353 -9.43 8.82 9.19
C LEU A 353 -8.96 8.84 10.65
N ASP A 354 -9.69 8.18 11.54
CA ASP A 354 -9.29 8.00 12.94
C ASP A 354 -9.72 6.63 13.42
N PHE A 355 -8.76 5.72 13.58
CA PHE A 355 -9.02 4.39 14.11
C PHE A 355 -9.28 4.39 15.61
N GLY A 356 -8.87 5.40 16.37
CA GLY A 356 -9.18 5.52 17.80
C GLY A 356 -10.66 5.86 18.04
N ALA A 357 -11.30 6.55 17.11
CA ALA A 357 -12.69 7.00 17.20
C ALA A 357 -13.73 5.91 16.84
N ILE A 358 -13.36 4.83 16.14
CA ILE A 358 -14.29 3.77 15.71
C ILE A 358 -14.48 2.72 16.81
N TRP A 359 -15.29 3.04 17.83
CA TRP A 359 -15.45 2.15 18.98
C TRP A 359 -16.21 0.83 18.69
N ALA A 360 -16.96 0.74 17.58
CA ALA A 360 -17.82 -0.42 17.29
C ALA A 360 -17.15 -1.57 16.51
N ASN A 361 -16.09 -1.29 15.73
CA ASN A 361 -15.48 -2.29 14.81
C ASN A 361 -14.00 -2.57 15.10
N ASN A 362 -13.36 -1.82 16.00
CA ASN A 362 -11.95 -2.00 16.35
C ASN A 362 -11.66 -3.38 16.92
N ASP A 363 -12.48 -3.86 17.85
CA ASP A 363 -12.25 -5.12 18.55
C ASP A 363 -12.22 -6.34 17.60
N LEU A 364 -12.97 -6.28 16.49
CA LEU A 364 -13.04 -7.38 15.52
C LEU A 364 -11.94 -7.33 14.46
N TYR A 365 -11.61 -6.12 13.96
CA TYR A 365 -10.77 -5.99 12.76
C TYR A 365 -9.37 -5.43 13.00
N VAL A 366 -9.16 -4.71 14.10
CA VAL A 366 -7.94 -3.91 14.30
C VAL A 366 -7.22 -4.31 15.59
N ALA A 367 -7.97 -4.57 16.66
CA ALA A 367 -7.39 -5.04 17.92
C ALA A 367 -6.56 -6.33 17.79
N PRO A 368 -6.92 -7.31 16.93
CA PRO A 368 -6.06 -8.47 16.70
C PRO A 368 -4.74 -8.15 15.98
N LEU A 369 -4.66 -7.01 15.27
CA LEU A 369 -3.46 -6.55 14.58
C LEU A 369 -2.59 -5.69 15.50
N TRP A 370 -3.21 -4.76 16.23
CA TRP A 370 -2.50 -3.65 16.88
C TRP A 370 -2.65 -3.56 18.40
N GLY A 371 -3.54 -4.36 18.99
CA GLY A 371 -4.03 -4.15 20.35
C GLY A 371 -5.14 -3.10 20.43
N LYS A 372 -5.71 -2.88 21.60
CA LYS A 372 -6.82 -1.95 21.85
C LYS A 372 -6.31 -0.52 22.12
N PRO A 373 -7.10 0.53 21.82
CA PRO A 373 -6.68 1.94 22.03
C PRO A 373 -6.18 2.31 23.44
N GLY A 374 -6.60 1.56 24.47
CA GLY A 374 -6.16 1.78 25.86
C GLY A 374 -4.84 1.10 26.24
N GLU A 375 -4.32 0.18 25.42
CA GLU A 375 -3.10 -0.59 25.73
C GLU A 375 -1.82 0.20 25.41
N LYS A 376 -1.94 1.30 24.67
CA LYS A 376 -0.85 2.21 24.33
C LYS A 376 0.38 1.55 23.70
N ILE A 377 0.13 0.51 22.90
CA ILE A 377 1.18 -0.23 22.19
C ILE A 377 1.83 0.69 21.15
N ARG A 378 3.16 0.78 21.22
CA ARG A 378 3.94 1.65 20.34
C ARG A 378 4.03 1.10 18.92
N SER A 379 4.12 2.04 18.01
CA SER A 379 4.42 1.86 16.61
C SER A 379 5.95 1.86 16.39
N TRP A 380 6.40 1.58 15.17
CA TRP A 380 7.83 1.48 14.82
C TRP A 380 8.62 2.77 15.06
N ASP A 381 7.93 3.90 15.09
CA ASP A 381 8.48 5.25 15.33
C ASP A 381 8.39 5.67 16.82
N GLY A 382 7.90 4.78 17.70
CA GLY A 382 7.73 5.06 19.12
C GLY A 382 6.46 5.82 19.49
N VAL A 383 5.60 6.17 18.52
CA VAL A 383 4.28 6.80 18.75
C VAL A 383 3.24 5.73 19.08
N ASP A 384 2.17 6.07 19.77
CA ASP A 384 1.02 5.17 19.93
C ASP A 384 0.42 4.83 18.55
N ILE A 385 0.03 3.58 18.32
CA ILE A 385 -0.50 3.14 17.02
C ILE A 385 -1.81 3.86 16.63
N TYR A 386 -2.68 4.19 17.57
CA TYR A 386 -3.93 4.90 17.28
C TYR A 386 -3.71 6.40 17.08
N ASP A 387 -2.66 6.98 17.67
CA ASP A 387 -2.19 8.31 17.28
C ASP A 387 -1.57 8.29 15.86
N THR A 388 -0.78 7.26 15.55
CA THR A 388 -0.19 7.03 14.22
C THR A 388 -1.29 6.92 13.14
N MET A 389 -2.39 6.23 13.47
CA MET A 389 -3.55 6.00 12.61
C MET A 389 -4.67 7.04 12.78
N ARG A 390 -4.31 8.28 13.17
CA ARG A 390 -5.20 9.44 13.24
C ARG A 390 -4.74 10.55 12.29
N ALA A 391 -5.40 10.64 11.15
CA ALA A 391 -5.03 11.55 10.06
C ALA A 391 -5.03 13.03 10.48
N ALA A 392 -5.96 13.43 11.35
CA ALA A 392 -6.03 14.82 11.84
C ALA A 392 -4.79 15.20 12.65
N TRP A 393 -4.35 14.31 13.55
CA TRP A 393 -3.15 14.51 14.35
C TRP A 393 -1.91 14.61 13.46
N TYR A 394 -1.81 13.76 12.43
CA TYR A 394 -0.68 13.83 11.50
C TYR A 394 -0.64 15.18 10.77
N ALA A 395 -1.79 15.66 10.28
CA ALA A 395 -1.86 16.97 9.63
C ALA A 395 -1.45 18.11 10.58
N GLU A 396 -1.91 18.07 11.83
CA GLU A 396 -1.63 19.06 12.88
C GLU A 396 -0.16 19.06 13.35
N ASN A 397 0.53 17.93 13.30
CA ASN A 397 1.93 17.81 13.72
C ASN A 397 2.93 17.99 12.57
N HIS A 398 2.44 18.11 11.33
CA HIS A 398 3.24 18.33 10.14
C HIS A 398 2.72 19.49 9.25
N PRO A 399 2.41 20.67 9.81
CA PRO A 399 1.91 21.80 9.04
C PRO A 399 2.88 22.28 7.94
N GLU A 400 4.18 22.07 8.12
CA GLU A 400 5.24 22.40 7.16
C GLU A 400 5.33 21.43 5.97
N SER A 401 4.70 20.25 6.05
CA SER A 401 4.84 19.20 5.04
C SER A 401 3.95 19.44 3.82
N ASP A 402 4.50 19.41 2.60
CA ASP A 402 3.73 19.60 1.37
C ASP A 402 3.01 18.31 0.94
N PHE A 403 1.90 18.01 1.61
CA PHE A 403 1.08 16.85 1.28
C PHE A 403 0.55 16.88 -0.16
N PRO A 404 0.33 15.71 -0.80
CA PRO A 404 -0.39 15.62 -2.06
C PRO A 404 -1.79 16.23 -1.93
N LEU A 405 -2.30 16.82 -3.02
CA LEU A 405 -3.67 17.31 -3.02
C LEU A 405 -4.63 16.15 -2.75
N MET A 406 -5.52 16.33 -1.78
CA MET A 406 -6.46 15.30 -1.36
C MET A 406 -7.87 15.59 -1.83
N VAL A 407 -8.47 14.68 -2.61
CA VAL A 407 -9.90 14.68 -2.89
C VAL A 407 -10.55 13.57 -2.07
N ILE A 408 -11.42 13.92 -1.13
CA ILE A 408 -12.09 12.95 -0.25
C ILE A 408 -13.60 13.04 -0.39
N LEU A 409 -14.24 11.89 -0.55
CA LEU A 409 -15.68 11.77 -0.64
C LEU A 409 -16.23 10.81 0.42
N VAL A 410 -17.19 11.25 1.23
CA VAL A 410 -17.67 10.52 2.40
C VAL A 410 -19.19 10.60 2.58
N GLY A 411 -19.76 9.70 3.38
CA GLY A 411 -21.20 9.69 3.71
C GLY A 411 -21.47 9.96 5.17
N LYS A 412 -22.41 10.85 5.48
CA LYS A 412 -22.85 11.13 6.85
C LYS A 412 -23.57 9.93 7.48
N ASN A 413 -24.25 9.11 6.69
CA ASN A 413 -24.97 7.92 7.15
C ASN A 413 -24.14 6.63 7.00
N ASP A 414 -22.82 6.75 6.86
CA ASP A 414 -21.93 5.60 6.77
C ASP A 414 -21.75 4.94 8.14
N THR A 415 -22.43 3.83 8.36
CA THR A 415 -22.33 3.04 9.60
C THR A 415 -21.18 2.03 9.60
N THR A 416 -20.42 1.92 8.50
CA THR A 416 -19.28 1.00 8.42
C THR A 416 -17.99 1.66 8.88
N VAL A 417 -17.70 2.86 8.36
CA VAL A 417 -16.49 3.63 8.72
C VAL A 417 -16.78 4.86 9.56
N GLY A 418 -18.05 5.22 9.73
CA GLY A 418 -18.46 6.34 10.58
C GLY A 418 -18.27 7.72 9.95
N TRP A 419 -18.97 8.70 10.53
CA TRP A 419 -18.90 10.12 10.18
C TRP A 419 -18.06 10.94 11.19
N ALA A 420 -17.90 10.46 12.42
CA ALA A 420 -17.42 11.28 13.54
C ALA A 420 -16.01 11.86 13.35
N ASP A 421 -15.13 11.12 12.68
CA ASP A 421 -13.75 11.49 12.37
C ASP A 421 -13.62 12.49 11.22
N LYS A 422 -14.60 12.53 10.30
CA LYS A 422 -14.49 13.33 9.05
C LYS A 422 -14.42 14.83 9.32
N PRO A 423 -15.33 15.44 10.10
CA PRO A 423 -15.22 16.88 10.39
C PRO A 423 -13.97 17.26 11.18
N VAL A 424 -13.43 16.34 11.99
CA VAL A 424 -12.17 16.56 12.74
C VAL A 424 -11.01 16.70 11.76
N PHE A 425 -10.87 15.75 10.82
CA PHE A 425 -9.83 15.82 9.80
C PHE A 425 -9.98 17.03 8.88
N PHE A 426 -11.19 17.37 8.45
CA PHE A 426 -11.41 18.53 7.58
C PHE A 426 -10.99 19.84 8.26
N ARG A 427 -11.29 19.99 9.55
CA ARG A 427 -10.82 21.15 10.34
C ARG A 427 -9.31 21.18 10.51
N ALA A 428 -8.68 20.02 10.71
CA ALA A 428 -7.23 19.92 10.78
C ALA A 428 -6.56 20.37 9.47
N MET A 429 -7.06 19.92 8.32
CA MET A 429 -6.55 20.33 7.00
C MET A 429 -6.73 21.83 6.75
N GLU A 430 -7.88 22.40 7.11
CA GLU A 430 -8.14 23.84 7.02
C GLU A 430 -7.22 24.67 7.95
N SER A 431 -7.03 24.23 9.20
CA SER A 431 -6.23 24.98 10.18
C SER A 431 -4.73 24.97 9.88
N THR A 432 -4.26 23.89 9.25
CA THR A 432 -2.86 23.67 8.86
C THR A 432 -2.57 24.06 7.41
N ARG A 433 -3.60 24.52 6.67
CA ARG A 433 -3.50 25.06 5.31
C ARG A 433 -2.91 24.05 4.32
N HIS A 434 -3.34 22.80 4.45
CA HIS A 434 -3.02 21.73 3.51
C HIS A 434 -4.03 21.71 2.36
N GLY A 435 -3.59 21.26 1.18
CA GLY A 435 -4.43 21.24 -0.02
C GLY A 435 -5.42 20.09 -0.03
N GLY A 436 -6.70 20.39 -0.24
CA GLY A 436 -7.69 19.37 -0.53
C GLY A 436 -9.09 19.91 -0.77
N SER A 437 -9.92 19.06 -1.34
CA SER A 437 -11.36 19.27 -1.50
C SER A 437 -12.10 18.10 -0.87
N PHE A 438 -13.01 18.40 0.04
CA PHE A 438 -13.72 17.39 0.83
C PHE A 438 -15.21 17.47 0.55
N TYR A 439 -15.83 16.34 0.23
CA TYR A 439 -17.23 16.28 -0.19
C TYR A 439 -17.99 15.28 0.68
N TRP A 440 -19.24 15.62 1.02
CA TRP A 440 -20.13 14.70 1.72
C TRP A 440 -21.57 14.77 1.27
N ASP A 441 -22.27 13.66 1.45
CA ASP A 441 -23.71 13.54 1.30
C ASP A 441 -24.31 12.58 2.33
N ARG A 442 -25.59 12.24 2.19
CA ARG A 442 -26.32 11.35 3.09
C ARG A 442 -26.20 9.85 2.75
N ARG A 443 -25.25 9.45 1.91
CA ARG A 443 -25.06 8.03 1.57
C ARG A 443 -24.69 7.18 2.80
N SER A 444 -24.95 5.89 2.68
CA SER A 444 -24.32 4.84 3.49
C SER A 444 -23.00 4.38 2.85
N HIS A 445 -22.36 3.33 3.39
CA HIS A 445 -21.02 2.90 2.95
C HIS A 445 -20.91 2.49 1.47
N GLY A 446 -22.00 1.99 0.88
CA GLY A 446 -22.05 1.59 -0.52
C GLY A 446 -22.47 2.73 -1.44
N ALA A 447 -22.20 2.59 -2.74
CA ALA A 447 -22.79 3.45 -3.78
C ALA A 447 -24.31 3.19 -3.84
N GLN A 448 -25.07 3.84 -2.97
CA GLN A 448 -26.51 3.80 -3.01
C GLN A 448 -27.02 5.00 -3.81
N PRO A 449 -27.96 4.80 -4.75
CA PRO A 449 -28.56 5.86 -5.55
C PRO A 449 -29.64 6.61 -4.75
N VAL A 450 -29.43 6.86 -3.46
CA VAL A 450 -30.49 7.41 -2.59
C VAL A 450 -30.89 8.82 -3.02
N ASP A 451 -30.08 9.48 -3.85
CA ASP A 451 -30.48 10.78 -4.38
C ASP A 451 -30.07 11.12 -5.81
N GLY A 452 -29.44 10.20 -6.56
CA GLY A 452 -29.09 10.38 -8.00
C GLY A 452 -28.27 11.61 -8.41
N ARG A 453 -27.98 12.52 -7.46
CA ARG A 453 -27.59 13.91 -7.73
C ARG A 453 -26.08 14.14 -7.69
N TYR A 454 -25.32 13.22 -7.13
CA TYR A 454 -23.97 13.58 -6.71
C TYR A 454 -22.84 12.72 -7.28
N TRP A 455 -22.94 11.40 -7.49
CA TRP A 455 -21.75 10.62 -7.93
C TRP A 455 -22.04 9.34 -8.73
N HIS A 456 -21.38 9.22 -9.89
CA HIS A 456 -21.17 7.97 -10.59
C HIS A 456 -19.67 7.68 -10.63
N GLN A 457 -19.27 6.50 -10.13
CA GLN A 457 -17.90 5.99 -10.28
C GLN A 457 -17.63 5.70 -11.77
N GLY A 458 -17.14 6.68 -12.52
CA GLY A 458 -16.52 6.49 -13.84
C GLY A 458 -17.36 5.83 -14.94
N ARG A 459 -18.70 5.89 -14.86
CA ARG A 459 -19.59 5.51 -15.97
C ARG A 459 -20.31 6.74 -16.46
N THR A 460 -20.35 6.91 -17.78
CA THR A 460 -21.22 7.88 -18.47
C THR A 460 -22.60 7.84 -17.81
N PRO A 461 -23.16 8.99 -17.39
CA PRO A 461 -24.51 9.01 -16.85
C PRO A 461 -25.46 8.41 -17.89
N PRO A 462 -26.51 7.68 -17.48
CA PRO A 462 -27.52 7.20 -18.41
C PRO A 462 -28.13 8.38 -19.20
N PRO A 463 -28.64 8.16 -20.42
CA PRO A 463 -29.06 9.25 -21.33
C PRO A 463 -30.14 10.18 -20.77
N ASP A 464 -30.95 9.71 -19.81
CA ASP A 464 -31.98 10.48 -19.12
C ASP A 464 -31.43 11.37 -17.97
N MET A 465 -30.12 11.30 -17.68
CA MET A 465 -29.41 12.08 -16.66
C MET A 465 -28.39 13.07 -17.26
N ALA A 466 -28.51 13.40 -18.55
CA ALA A 466 -27.60 14.32 -19.24
C ALA A 466 -27.53 15.74 -18.60
N GLY A 467 -28.60 16.20 -17.94
CA GLY A 467 -28.61 17.48 -17.22
C GLY A 467 -27.91 17.48 -15.84
N LEU A 468 -27.49 16.31 -15.33
CA LEU A 468 -26.68 16.20 -14.11
C LEU A 468 -25.18 16.19 -14.40
N ALA A 469 -24.77 15.94 -15.65
CA ALA A 469 -23.38 16.14 -16.08
C ALA A 469 -22.93 17.61 -16.01
N GLU A 470 -23.88 18.57 -16.09
CA GLU A 470 -23.64 19.99 -15.81
C GLU A 470 -23.47 20.32 -14.31
N LYS A 471 -23.67 19.35 -13.41
CA LYS A 471 -23.74 19.56 -11.95
C LYS A 471 -22.90 18.56 -11.13
N ALA A 472 -21.99 17.82 -11.75
CA ALA A 472 -21.09 16.89 -11.06
C ALA A 472 -20.02 17.66 -10.25
N PRO A 473 -19.93 17.56 -8.91
CA PRO A 473 -19.14 18.51 -8.11
C PRO A 473 -17.62 18.25 -8.00
N ILE A 474 -17.07 17.16 -8.53
CA ILE A 474 -15.60 16.97 -8.56
C ILE A 474 -15.17 17.24 -10.00
N GLU A 475 -14.98 18.52 -10.28
CA GLU A 475 -14.32 18.99 -11.50
C GLU A 475 -12.78 18.89 -11.38
N VAL A 476 -12.29 18.41 -10.24
CA VAL A 476 -10.87 18.20 -9.97
C VAL A 476 -10.39 16.93 -10.66
N ASP A 477 -9.75 17.08 -11.83
CA ASP A 477 -9.02 16.00 -12.48
C ASP A 477 -7.74 15.68 -11.69
N PHE A 478 -7.85 14.78 -10.72
CA PHE A 478 -6.73 14.44 -9.84
C PHE A 478 -5.56 13.77 -10.58
N LEU A 479 -5.80 13.21 -11.78
CA LEU A 479 -4.75 12.61 -12.60
C LEU A 479 -3.90 13.67 -13.33
N ALA A 480 -4.40 14.90 -13.45
CA ALA A 480 -3.66 16.01 -14.04
C ALA A 480 -2.61 16.63 -13.10
N PHE A 481 -2.68 16.36 -11.79
CA PHE A 481 -1.73 16.93 -10.84
C PHE A 481 -0.33 16.38 -11.01
N ARG A 482 0.63 17.26 -10.73
CA ARG A 482 2.05 16.93 -10.78
C ARG A 482 2.75 17.31 -9.49
N ARG A 483 3.77 16.53 -9.12
CA ARG A 483 4.63 16.78 -7.97
C ARG A 483 5.72 17.82 -8.23
N ASP A 484 6.06 18.05 -9.49
CA ASP A 484 7.01 19.09 -9.92
C ASP A 484 6.34 20.46 -10.19
N ARG A 485 5.15 20.68 -9.61
CA ARG A 485 4.41 21.94 -9.69
C ARG A 485 3.86 22.30 -8.33
N SER A 486 3.89 23.60 -8.02
CA SER A 486 3.18 24.15 -6.87
C SER A 486 1.68 24.13 -7.08
N TYR A 487 0.92 24.23 -6.00
CA TYR A 487 -0.54 24.34 -6.05
C TYR A 487 -1.05 25.27 -4.94
N PRO A 488 -2.25 25.84 -5.07
CA PRO A 488 -2.85 26.66 -4.03
C PRO A 488 -3.59 25.77 -3.02
N ALA A 489 -3.17 25.79 -1.76
CA ALA A 489 -4.00 25.27 -0.68
C ALA A 489 -4.99 26.35 -0.26
N PHE A 490 -6.27 26.04 -0.41
CA PHE A 490 -7.38 26.89 -0.02
C PHE A 490 -7.79 26.61 1.43
N SER A 491 -8.15 27.66 2.15
CA SER A 491 -8.78 27.54 3.47
C SER A 491 -9.75 28.69 3.71
N ARG A 492 -10.68 28.53 4.66
CA ARG A 492 -11.68 29.54 5.05
C ARG A 492 -12.50 30.08 3.86
N CYS A 493 -12.77 29.24 2.86
CA CYS A 493 -13.63 29.65 1.76
C CYS A 493 -15.04 29.95 2.25
N SER A 494 -15.56 31.12 1.89
CA SER A 494 -16.91 31.58 2.23
C SER A 494 -18.05 30.74 1.63
N LEU A 495 -17.74 29.84 0.69
CA LEU A 495 -18.69 28.86 0.14
C LEU A 495 -18.62 27.50 0.85
N ASN A 496 -17.71 27.28 1.79
CA ASN A 496 -17.61 26.03 2.52
C ASN A 496 -18.90 25.76 3.31
N ASP A 497 -19.42 24.55 3.17
CA ASP A 497 -20.55 24.09 3.96
C ASP A 497 -20.08 23.66 5.35
N ASN A 498 -20.97 23.70 6.34
CA ASN A 498 -20.64 23.26 7.70
C ASN A 498 -20.71 21.72 7.78
N PRO A 499 -19.60 21.00 8.01
CA PRO A 499 -19.64 19.53 8.14
C PRO A 499 -20.26 19.05 9.46
N GLY A 500 -20.48 19.94 10.43
CA GLY A 500 -21.00 19.62 11.74
C GLY A 500 -19.93 19.11 12.72
N ASP A 501 -20.39 18.45 13.77
CA ASP A 501 -19.58 18.02 14.92
C ASP A 501 -19.21 16.53 14.91
N GLY A 502 -19.57 15.81 13.84
CA GLY A 502 -19.36 14.36 13.73
C GLY A 502 -20.62 13.52 13.96
N ARG A 503 -21.75 14.15 14.34
CA ARG A 503 -23.06 13.51 14.31
C ARG A 503 -23.71 13.62 12.91
N PRO A 504 -24.30 12.54 12.36
CA PRO A 504 -24.89 12.55 11.01
C PRO A 504 -25.96 13.63 10.77
N GLU A 505 -26.68 14.04 11.81
CA GLU A 505 -27.71 15.08 11.78
C GLU A 505 -27.18 16.51 11.94
N SER A 506 -25.91 16.67 12.34
CA SER A 506 -25.29 17.98 12.58
C SER A 506 -24.66 18.55 11.30
N GLY A 507 -24.80 19.86 11.09
CA GLY A 507 -24.27 20.55 9.90
C GLY A 507 -25.10 20.31 8.63
N ALA A 508 -24.53 20.65 7.47
CA ALA A 508 -25.19 20.50 6.19
C ALA A 508 -25.38 19.01 5.83
N PRO A 509 -26.56 18.62 5.29
CA PRO A 509 -26.84 17.23 4.90
C PRO A 509 -26.01 16.76 3.70
N HIS A 510 -25.63 17.70 2.83
CA HIS A 510 -24.73 17.54 1.69
C HIS A 510 -23.86 18.78 1.67
N GLY A 511 -22.61 18.66 1.28
CA GLY A 511 -21.76 19.83 1.22
C GLY A 511 -20.35 19.54 0.79
N GLN A 512 -19.58 20.62 0.75
CA GLN A 512 -18.19 20.59 0.38
C GLN A 512 -17.34 21.55 1.21
N ILE A 513 -16.04 21.27 1.24
CA ILE A 513 -14.98 22.21 1.63
C ILE A 513 -14.04 22.33 0.42
N ASN A 514 -13.82 23.56 -0.05
CA ASN A 514 -12.97 23.95 -1.18
C ASN A 514 -13.24 23.25 -2.53
N GLY A 515 -14.39 22.61 -2.70
CA GLY A 515 -14.81 21.90 -3.90
C GLY A 515 -15.35 22.77 -5.05
N TYR A 516 -15.62 24.05 -4.80
CA TYR A 516 -15.95 25.01 -5.88
C TYR A 516 -14.74 25.77 -6.43
N LEU A 517 -13.54 25.51 -5.91
CA LEU A 517 -12.33 26.24 -6.29
C LEU A 517 -11.49 25.44 -7.28
N LEU A 518 -11.06 26.11 -8.34
CA LEU A 518 -10.17 25.60 -9.37
C LEU A 518 -9.00 26.56 -9.55
N TRP A 519 -7.96 26.10 -10.23
CA TRP A 519 -6.87 26.93 -10.70
C TRP A 519 -6.40 26.47 -12.07
N ASP A 520 -5.66 27.33 -12.76
CA ASP A 520 -4.97 26.96 -13.99
C ASP A 520 -3.58 26.42 -13.65
N ALA A 521 -3.35 25.13 -13.88
CA ALA A 521 -2.06 24.49 -13.64
C ALA A 521 -1.04 24.75 -14.78
N GLY A 522 -1.47 25.38 -15.87
CA GLY A 522 -0.64 25.71 -17.03
C GLY A 522 0.04 27.08 -16.98
N ASP A 523 -0.42 27.98 -16.11
CA ASP A 523 0.05 29.38 -16.05
C ASP A 523 0.84 29.72 -14.77
N ILE A 524 1.25 28.69 -14.03
CA ILE A 524 2.00 28.84 -12.78
C ILE A 524 3.30 29.57 -13.04
N VAL A 525 3.54 30.65 -12.29
CA VAL A 525 4.86 31.26 -12.17
C VAL A 525 5.39 30.89 -10.80
N ASP A 526 6.56 30.26 -10.75
CA ASP A 526 7.24 29.90 -9.51
C ASP A 526 8.73 30.17 -9.73
N THR A 527 9.20 31.29 -9.18
CA THR A 527 10.57 31.80 -9.32
C THR A 527 11.13 32.08 -7.93
N PRO A 528 12.46 32.26 -7.77
CA PRO A 528 13.07 32.47 -6.45
C PRO A 528 12.47 33.61 -5.61
N THR A 529 11.80 34.58 -6.25
CA THR A 529 11.24 35.76 -5.57
C THR A 529 9.75 35.95 -5.79
N ARG A 530 9.09 35.14 -6.62
CA ARG A 530 7.70 35.38 -7.04
C ARG A 530 6.94 34.09 -7.34
N TRP A 531 5.70 34.04 -6.88
CA TRP A 531 4.70 33.03 -7.23
C TRP A 531 3.45 33.68 -7.82
N GLU A 532 2.88 33.11 -8.87
CA GLU A 532 1.61 33.57 -9.45
C GLU A 532 0.77 32.42 -9.99
N MET A 533 -0.55 32.55 -9.92
CA MET A 533 -1.48 31.56 -10.44
C MET A 533 -2.86 32.16 -10.74
N THR A 534 -3.55 31.64 -11.77
CA THR A 534 -4.96 31.96 -11.98
C THR A 534 -5.86 31.06 -11.13
N LEU A 535 -6.73 31.68 -10.34
CA LEU A 535 -7.70 31.03 -9.46
C LEU A 535 -9.11 31.32 -9.97
N LYS A 536 -10.01 30.34 -9.95
CA LYS A 536 -11.40 30.54 -10.42
C LYS A 536 -12.39 29.66 -9.66
N LEU A 537 -13.67 30.03 -9.74
CA LEU A 537 -14.76 29.16 -9.32
C LEU A 537 -15.17 28.20 -10.43
N THR A 538 -15.64 27.01 -10.05
CA THR A 538 -16.31 26.11 -10.98
C THR A 538 -17.57 26.77 -11.55
N PRO A 539 -18.00 26.44 -12.77
CA PRO A 539 -19.28 26.91 -13.32
C PRO A 539 -20.47 26.58 -12.40
N GLY A 540 -20.39 25.42 -11.71
CA GLY A 540 -21.39 24.95 -10.75
C GLY A 540 -21.42 25.67 -9.41
N ALA A 541 -20.53 26.63 -9.15
CA ALA A 541 -20.52 27.37 -7.88
C ALA A 541 -21.84 28.16 -7.67
N PRO A 542 -22.42 28.13 -6.44
CA PRO A 542 -23.73 28.71 -6.17
C PRO A 542 -23.73 30.25 -6.17
N ARG A 543 -22.55 30.86 -6.20
CA ARG A 543 -22.34 32.31 -6.30
C ARG A 543 -21.28 32.58 -7.37
N ASP A 544 -21.30 33.78 -7.93
CA ASP A 544 -20.32 34.17 -8.95
C ASP A 544 -18.95 34.53 -8.36
N GLU A 545 -18.89 34.67 -7.03
CA GLU A 545 -17.66 34.94 -6.28
C GLU A 545 -17.67 34.39 -4.85
N CYS A 546 -16.47 34.25 -4.28
CA CYS A 546 -16.22 33.92 -2.88
C CYS A 546 -14.97 34.65 -2.36
N THR A 547 -14.84 34.77 -1.04
CA THR A 547 -13.56 35.01 -0.37
C THR A 547 -12.94 33.69 0.09
N VAL A 548 -11.61 33.57 0.03
CA VAL A 548 -10.84 32.39 0.45
C VAL A 548 -9.41 32.78 0.85
N ASP A 549 -8.82 32.09 1.82
CA ASP A 549 -7.41 32.22 2.13
C ASP A 549 -6.59 31.31 1.18
N VAL A 550 -5.52 31.84 0.59
CA VAL A 550 -4.68 31.12 -0.37
C VAL A 550 -3.27 30.96 0.18
N THR A 551 -2.80 29.71 0.26
CA THR A 551 -1.43 29.37 0.66
C THR A 551 -0.75 28.58 -0.46
N PRO A 552 0.28 29.12 -1.15
CA PRO A 552 1.07 28.32 -2.07
C PRO A 552 1.76 27.16 -1.35
N ARG A 553 1.61 25.96 -1.88
CA ARG A 553 2.25 24.74 -1.38
C ARG A 553 3.06 24.08 -2.47
N ARG A 554 4.03 23.25 -2.08
CA ARG A 554 4.92 22.53 -3.00
C ARG A 554 5.65 23.50 -3.94
N LEU A 555 6.13 24.61 -3.39
CA LEU A 555 6.90 25.60 -4.12
C LEU A 555 8.17 24.95 -4.70
N GLN A 556 8.46 25.23 -5.97
CA GLN A 556 9.58 24.63 -6.69
C GLN A 556 10.83 25.53 -6.64
N ALA A 557 10.63 26.85 -6.77
CA ALA A 557 11.73 27.81 -6.82
C ALA A 557 11.60 28.89 -5.75
N LEU A 558 10.37 29.34 -5.45
CA LEU A 558 10.15 30.33 -4.40
C LEU A 558 10.55 29.75 -3.04
N GLN A 559 11.60 30.30 -2.46
CA GLN A 559 12.03 29.94 -1.11
C GLN A 559 11.34 30.86 -0.12
N VAL A 560 10.72 30.32 0.92
CA VAL A 560 10.06 31.12 1.96
C VAL A 560 10.80 30.94 3.28
N ALA A 561 11.21 32.03 3.90
CA ALA A 561 11.78 32.03 5.25
C ALA A 561 10.73 32.48 6.29
N GLN A 562 10.85 31.99 7.52
CA GLN A 562 10.00 32.46 8.62
C GLN A 562 10.14 33.97 8.80
N GLY A 563 9.01 34.67 8.93
CA GLY A 563 8.96 36.13 9.09
C GLY A 563 9.29 36.92 7.83
N GLU A 564 9.53 36.26 6.69
CA GLU A 564 9.76 36.92 5.42
C GLU A 564 8.49 37.63 4.95
N LYS A 565 8.66 38.87 4.45
CA LYS A 565 7.55 39.71 3.99
C LYS A 565 7.36 39.58 2.49
N PHE A 566 6.09 39.54 2.12
CA PHE A 566 5.64 39.46 0.74
C PHE A 566 4.63 40.56 0.46
N ARG A 567 4.69 41.10 -0.74
CA ARG A 567 3.58 41.85 -1.34
C ARG A 567 2.75 40.91 -2.19
N TRP A 568 1.47 41.18 -2.26
CA TRP A 568 0.57 40.46 -3.14
C TRP A 568 -0.38 41.42 -3.84
N ASP A 569 -0.79 41.06 -5.04
CA ASP A 569 -1.79 41.77 -5.81
C ASP A 569 -2.63 40.81 -6.65
N ILE A 570 -3.88 41.19 -6.87
CA ILE A 570 -4.73 40.61 -7.88
C ILE A 570 -4.68 41.53 -9.09
N GLN A 571 -4.39 41.01 -10.28
CA GLN A 571 -4.25 41.84 -11.48
C GLN A 571 -5.50 42.70 -11.72
N GLY A 572 -5.37 44.03 -11.56
CA GLY A 572 -6.48 44.98 -11.71
C GLY A 572 -7.45 45.05 -10.52
N GLY A 573 -7.10 44.48 -9.37
CA GLY A 573 -7.91 44.40 -8.17
C GLY A 573 -7.16 44.77 -6.89
N ASP A 574 -7.40 44.00 -5.83
CA ASP A 574 -6.87 44.27 -4.50
C ASP A 574 -5.37 43.95 -4.38
N SER A 575 -4.70 44.58 -3.43
CA SER A 575 -3.30 44.33 -3.10
C SER A 575 -3.04 44.47 -1.61
N GLY A 576 -1.97 43.87 -1.11
CA GLY A 576 -1.58 44.00 0.28
C GLY A 576 -0.22 43.39 0.60
N GLU A 577 0.01 43.19 1.89
CA GLU A 577 1.20 42.54 2.42
C GLU A 577 0.82 41.25 3.16
N ALA A 578 1.74 40.29 3.19
CA ALA A 578 1.66 39.07 3.97
C ALA A 578 3.03 38.76 4.59
N THR A 579 3.03 38.04 5.71
CA THR A 579 4.25 37.58 6.37
C THR A 579 4.21 36.07 6.49
N ALA A 580 5.30 35.42 6.12
CA ALA A 580 5.42 33.98 6.26
C ALA A 580 5.48 33.58 7.74
N ASP A 581 4.74 32.55 8.11
CA ASP A 581 4.65 32.07 9.49
C ASP A 581 5.84 31.18 9.90
N GLN A 582 5.75 30.62 11.11
CA GLN A 582 6.77 29.72 11.66
C GLN A 582 6.99 28.43 10.85
N TRP A 583 6.03 28.05 10.01
CA TRP A 583 6.09 26.88 9.13
C TRP A 583 6.61 27.23 7.74
N ARG A 584 7.01 28.49 7.52
CA ARG A 584 7.44 29.04 6.23
C ARG A 584 6.32 29.05 5.20
N LEU A 585 5.08 29.25 5.66
CA LEU A 585 3.91 29.37 4.80
C LEU A 585 3.52 30.84 4.67
N VAL A 586 3.40 31.32 3.43
CA VAL A 586 2.81 32.63 3.12
C VAL A 586 1.34 32.43 2.76
N THR A 587 0.44 33.00 3.57
CA THR A 587 -1.01 32.90 3.35
C THR A 587 -1.57 34.28 3.05
N ILE A 588 -2.27 34.40 1.93
CA ILE A 588 -2.98 35.61 1.54
C ILE A 588 -4.42 35.48 2.01
N PRO A 589 -4.86 36.29 2.99
CA PRO A 589 -6.19 36.14 3.56
C PRO A 589 -7.27 36.72 2.64
N SER A 590 -8.44 36.08 2.63
CA SER A 590 -9.67 36.62 2.05
C SER A 590 -9.58 37.10 0.59
N VAL A 591 -8.81 36.40 -0.24
CA VAL A 591 -8.74 36.61 -1.69
C VAL A 591 -10.13 36.45 -2.32
N ARG A 592 -10.58 37.46 -3.05
CA ARG A 592 -11.85 37.41 -3.81
C ARG A 592 -11.64 36.66 -5.12
N VAL A 593 -12.22 35.46 -5.23
CA VAL A 593 -12.16 34.60 -6.42
C VAL A 593 -13.51 34.62 -7.12
N THR A 594 -13.52 34.67 -8.44
CA THR A 594 -14.74 34.73 -9.27
C THR A 594 -14.81 33.58 -10.28
N LYS A 595 -15.98 33.35 -10.90
CA LYS A 595 -16.13 32.41 -12.03
C LYS A 595 -15.33 32.82 -13.28
N ALA A 596 -15.11 34.12 -13.48
CA ALA A 596 -14.31 34.62 -14.59
C ALA A 596 -12.80 34.34 -14.42
N GLY A 597 -12.38 34.06 -13.18
CA GLY A 597 -10.99 33.87 -12.81
C GLY A 597 -10.32 35.17 -12.39
N ILE A 598 -9.35 35.04 -11.48
CA ILE A 598 -8.49 36.12 -11.01
C ILE A 598 -7.04 35.65 -11.08
N ARG A 599 -6.12 36.56 -11.33
CA ARG A 599 -4.68 36.28 -11.33
C ARG A 599 -4.08 36.82 -10.04
N LEU A 600 -3.65 35.93 -9.14
CA LEU A 600 -3.00 36.29 -7.88
C LEU A 600 -1.47 36.26 -8.07
N ARG A 601 -0.79 37.32 -7.68
CA ARG A 601 0.67 37.44 -7.60
C ARG A 601 1.11 37.61 -6.16
N ILE A 602 2.18 36.92 -5.78
CA ILE A 602 2.86 37.01 -4.49
C ILE A 602 4.35 37.18 -4.76
N GLU A 603 4.96 38.22 -4.20
CA GLU A 603 6.35 38.59 -4.47
C GLU A 603 7.07 39.00 -3.19
N LYS A 604 8.32 38.57 -3.04
CA LYS A 604 9.18 38.97 -1.92
C LYS A 604 9.36 40.48 -1.90
N GLU A 605 9.28 41.09 -0.73
CA GLU A 605 9.72 42.47 -0.60
C GLU A 605 11.23 42.55 -0.86
N SER A 606 11.64 43.39 -1.82
CA SER A 606 13.06 43.65 -2.05
C SER A 606 13.67 44.24 -0.80
N GLN A 607 14.68 43.58 -0.22
CA GLN A 607 15.52 44.22 0.80
C GLN A 607 16.30 45.35 0.12
N THR A 608 15.76 46.56 0.11
CA THR A 608 16.58 47.74 -0.14
C THR A 608 17.64 47.78 0.96
N ALA A 609 18.89 47.50 0.58
CA ALA A 609 20.04 47.77 1.44
C ALA A 609 19.91 49.20 2.00
N PRO A 610 20.15 49.44 3.30
CA PRO A 610 20.08 50.78 3.85
C PRO A 610 21.01 51.68 3.05
N ARG A 611 20.47 52.80 2.53
CA ARG A 611 21.27 53.86 1.91
C ARG A 611 22.42 54.18 2.85
N GLN A 612 23.65 53.84 2.46
CA GLN A 612 24.82 54.42 3.09
C GLN A 612 24.68 55.93 2.97
N SER A 613 24.50 56.60 4.11
CA SER A 613 24.59 58.04 4.21
C SER A 613 25.91 58.48 3.60
N ALA A 614 25.85 59.32 2.57
CA ALA A 614 27.03 59.94 1.98
C ALA A 614 27.89 60.62 3.07
N PRO A 615 29.23 60.57 3.00
CA PRO A 615 30.07 61.31 3.91
C PRO A 615 29.78 62.80 3.74
N GLY A 616 29.37 63.47 4.82
CA GLY A 616 29.21 64.92 4.83
C GLY A 616 30.53 65.59 4.46
N SER A 617 30.47 66.43 3.43
CA SER A 617 31.53 67.37 3.08
C SER A 617 31.81 68.29 4.27
N GLN A 618 33.00 68.18 4.85
CA GLN A 618 33.57 69.26 5.65
C GLN A 618 33.88 70.42 4.71
N GLY A 619 33.16 71.52 4.89
CA GLY A 619 33.52 72.81 4.30
C GLY A 619 34.54 73.50 5.18
N GLU A 620 35.65 73.92 4.57
CA GLU A 620 36.54 74.96 5.08
C GLU A 620 35.76 76.28 5.21
N THR A 621 35.77 76.87 6.41
CA THR A 621 36.17 78.27 6.71
C THR A 621 36.19 78.48 8.21
#